data_AF-A0A973M7W9-F1
#
_entry.id   AF-A0A973M7W9-F1
#
_cell.length_a   1.000
_cell.length_b   1.000
_cell.length_c   1.000
_cell.angle_alpha   90.00
_cell.angle_beta   90.00
_cell.angle_gamma   90.00
#
_symmetry.space_group_name_H-M   'P 1'
#
loop_
_entity.id
_entity.type
_entity.pdbx_description
1 polymer ?
#
loop_
_entity_poly.entity_id
_entity_poly.type
_entity_poly.pdbx_seq_one_letter_code
_entity_poly.pdbx_strand_id
1 'polypeptide(L)'
;MRLTNSRGAAPAGLRSRCAAAAGRARRFSSTGTDAVARRADDGAATGHARFLEDAATRGLRVEIADRGRAKSLEEAAANLGIEPREIVKSLVVRHPDGSFLFALIPGDRQISWPKLRRLVGVNRLSMPPAEVALDATGYERGT
;
A
#
# COMPACT_ATOMS: atom_id res chain seq x y z
N MET A 1 43.33 28.02 1.55
CA MET A 1 44.16 26.85 1.12
C MET A 1 44.57 26.05 2.36
N ARG A 2 43.80 25.00 2.70
CA ARG A 2 44.28 23.72 3.27
C ARG A 2 43.08 22.83 3.54
N LEU A 3 42.95 21.80 2.71
CA LEU A 3 42.10 20.63 2.89
C LEU A 3 42.82 19.70 3.88
N THR A 4 42.10 19.15 4.85
CA THR A 4 42.55 17.93 5.54
C THR A 4 41.43 16.90 5.48
N ASN A 5 41.73 15.87 4.69
CA ASN A 5 40.93 14.70 4.41
C ASN A 5 41.15 13.67 5.52
N SER A 6 40.13 13.30 6.29
CA SER A 6 40.17 12.17 7.22
C SER A 6 39.33 11.02 6.67
N ARG A 7 40.03 10.08 6.01
CA ARG A 7 39.51 8.75 5.69
C ARG A 7 39.34 7.97 7.00
N GLY A 8 38.11 7.57 7.31
CA GLY A 8 37.78 6.62 8.37
C GLY A 8 37.25 5.32 7.75
N ALA A 9 37.80 4.20 8.20
CA ALA A 9 37.70 2.87 7.63
C ALA A 9 36.29 2.24 7.66
N ALA A 10 36.01 1.40 6.66
CA ALA A 10 34.88 0.47 6.64
C ALA A 10 35.20 -0.77 7.51
N PRO A 11 34.26 -1.28 8.32
CA PRO A 11 34.37 -2.63 8.86
C PRO A 11 33.79 -3.65 7.89
N ALA A 12 34.57 -4.71 7.70
CA ALA A 12 34.23 -5.90 6.95
C ALA A 12 33.24 -6.80 7.71
N GLY A 13 32.33 -7.42 6.96
CA GLY A 13 31.92 -8.80 7.18
C GLY A 13 30.81 -9.06 8.20
N LEU A 14 29.57 -9.10 7.72
CA LEU A 14 28.59 -10.05 8.26
C LEU A 14 28.06 -10.92 7.13
N ARG A 15 28.54 -12.17 7.13
CA ARG A 15 28.15 -13.21 6.19
C ARG A 15 26.70 -13.57 6.44
N SER A 16 25.81 -13.27 5.49
CA SER A 16 24.46 -13.81 5.48
C SER A 16 24.53 -15.30 5.16
N ARG A 17 24.33 -16.14 6.19
CA ARG A 17 24.01 -17.56 6.02
C ARG A 17 22.50 -17.69 6.02
N CYS A 18 21.87 -17.60 4.84
CA CYS A 18 20.53 -18.14 4.65
C CYS A 18 20.61 -19.66 4.75
N ALA A 19 20.21 -20.22 5.90
CA ALA A 19 19.92 -21.62 6.02
C ALA A 19 18.60 -21.91 5.28
N ALA A 20 18.69 -22.75 4.25
CA ALA A 20 17.55 -23.32 3.57
C ALA A 20 16.78 -24.24 4.54
N ALA A 21 15.51 -23.92 4.80
CA ALA A 21 14.57 -24.86 5.39
C ALA A 21 13.68 -25.40 4.28
N ALA A 22 13.96 -26.64 3.87
CA ALA A 22 13.14 -27.43 2.98
C ALA A 22 11.81 -27.77 3.66
N GLY A 23 10.68 -27.32 3.09
CA GLY A 23 9.34 -27.58 3.58
C GLY A 23 8.41 -28.04 2.46
N ARG A 24 8.30 -29.37 2.30
CA ARG A 24 7.28 -30.16 1.57
C ARG A 24 6.43 -29.44 0.50
N ALA A 25 6.77 -29.71 -0.76
CA ALA A 25 5.82 -29.65 -1.86
C ALA A 25 4.63 -30.60 -1.58
N ARG A 26 3.44 -30.05 -1.39
CA ARG A 26 2.20 -30.82 -1.41
C ARG A 26 1.78 -31.02 -2.87
N ARG A 27 1.81 -32.29 -3.31
CA ARG A 27 1.22 -32.76 -4.57
C ARG A 27 -0.26 -32.33 -4.62
N PHE A 28 -0.64 -31.62 -5.67
CA PHE A 28 -2.04 -31.41 -6.03
C PHE A 28 -2.38 -32.39 -7.15
N SER A 29 -3.28 -33.33 -6.87
CA SER A 29 -3.85 -34.26 -7.85
C SER A 29 -5.02 -33.61 -8.56
N SER A 30 -4.90 -33.41 -9.87
CA SER A 30 -5.94 -32.90 -10.76
C SER A 30 -6.98 -33.99 -11.06
N THR A 31 -8.23 -33.75 -10.67
CA THR A 31 -9.41 -34.36 -11.30
C THR A 31 -10.44 -33.26 -11.51
N GLY A 32 -10.87 -33.13 -12.77
CA GLY A 32 -11.24 -31.87 -13.39
C GLY A 32 -12.54 -31.24 -12.95
N THR A 33 -12.61 -29.91 -13.13
CA THR A 33 -13.69 -29.19 -13.84
C THR A 33 -13.18 -27.77 -14.18
N ASP A 34 -12.12 -27.65 -14.99
CA ASP A 34 -11.52 -26.35 -15.36
C ASP A 34 -12.08 -25.84 -16.69
N ALA A 35 -13.24 -25.20 -16.68
CA ALA A 35 -13.71 -24.48 -17.86
C ALA A 35 -14.52 -23.19 -17.61
N VAL A 36 -14.86 -22.81 -16.37
CA VAL A 36 -15.74 -21.63 -16.14
C VAL A 36 -15.24 -20.67 -15.05
N ALA A 37 -13.93 -20.61 -14.81
CA ALA A 37 -13.34 -19.67 -13.82
C ALA A 37 -12.33 -18.65 -14.40
N ARG A 38 -12.07 -18.63 -15.72
CA ARG A 38 -11.01 -17.80 -16.34
C ARG A 38 -11.51 -16.54 -17.04
N ARG A 39 -12.26 -15.67 -16.36
CA ARG A 39 -12.57 -14.32 -16.88
C ARG A 39 -12.44 -13.17 -15.87
N ALA A 40 -12.44 -13.47 -14.57
CA ALA A 40 -12.28 -12.44 -13.53
C ALA A 40 -10.80 -12.15 -13.17
N ASP A 41 -9.87 -13.04 -13.57
CA ASP A 41 -8.46 -12.95 -13.20
C ASP A 41 -7.63 -12.06 -14.16
N ASP A 42 -8.10 -11.85 -15.39
CA ASP A 42 -7.37 -11.08 -16.41
C ASP A 42 -7.31 -9.57 -16.07
N GLY A 43 -8.33 -9.04 -15.38
CA GLY A 43 -8.40 -7.63 -14.97
C GLY A 43 -7.47 -7.27 -13.81
N ALA A 44 -7.34 -8.17 -12.82
CA ALA A 44 -6.43 -7.99 -11.70
C ALA A 44 -4.96 -8.21 -12.12
N ALA A 45 -4.71 -9.21 -12.96
CA ALA A 45 -3.40 -9.45 -13.56
C ALA A 45 -2.92 -8.25 -14.40
N THR A 46 -3.82 -7.59 -15.14
CA THR A 46 -3.46 -6.36 -15.88
C THR A 46 -3.27 -5.14 -14.97
N GLY A 47 -4.03 -5.03 -13.87
CA GLY A 47 -3.86 -3.95 -12.88
C GLY A 47 -2.52 -3.99 -12.15
N HIS A 48 -2.17 -5.16 -11.58
CA HIS A 48 -0.88 -5.34 -10.91
C HIS A 48 0.30 -5.18 -11.87
N ALA A 49 0.19 -5.66 -13.12
CA ALA A 49 1.23 -5.48 -14.13
C ALA A 49 1.51 -3.99 -14.42
N ARG A 50 0.44 -3.20 -14.69
CA ARG A 50 0.58 -1.75 -14.91
C ARG A 50 1.19 -1.03 -13.71
N PHE A 51 0.79 -1.41 -12.50
CA PHE A 51 1.33 -0.86 -11.26
C PHE A 51 2.83 -1.16 -11.08
N LEU A 52 3.25 -2.42 -11.27
CA LEU A 52 4.64 -2.82 -11.14
C LEU A 52 5.54 -2.16 -12.19
N GLU A 53 5.05 -1.98 -13.42
CA GLU A 53 5.78 -1.29 -14.49
C GLU A 53 6.01 0.19 -14.17
N ASP A 54 4.98 0.91 -13.71
CA ASP A 54 5.11 2.32 -13.29
C ASP A 54 6.04 2.44 -12.07
N ALA A 55 5.91 1.55 -11.08
CA ALA A 55 6.80 1.52 -9.92
C ALA A 55 8.27 1.30 -10.32
N ALA A 56 8.54 0.35 -11.23
CA ALA A 56 9.87 0.09 -11.75
C ALA A 56 10.44 1.30 -12.51
N THR A 57 9.62 1.98 -13.33
CA THR A 57 10.00 3.20 -14.06
C THR A 57 10.38 4.33 -13.10
N ARG A 58 9.77 4.38 -11.91
CA ARG A 58 10.09 5.34 -10.85
C ARG A 58 11.23 4.87 -9.92
N GLY A 59 11.80 3.68 -10.14
CA GLY A 59 12.84 3.10 -9.29
C GLY A 59 12.37 2.72 -7.89
N LEU A 60 11.06 2.48 -7.70
CA LEU A 60 10.48 2.07 -6.43
C LEU A 60 10.62 0.56 -6.24
N ARG A 61 11.12 0.14 -5.07
CA ARG A 61 11.08 -1.27 -4.67
C ARG A 61 9.70 -1.57 -4.10
N VAL A 62 9.01 -2.52 -4.70
CA VAL A 62 7.64 -2.89 -4.36
C VAL A 62 7.55 -4.40 -4.19
N GLU A 63 6.86 -4.82 -3.14
CA GLU A 63 6.44 -6.19 -2.90
C GLU A 63 4.91 -6.24 -2.88
N ILE A 64 4.31 -7.17 -3.62
CA ILE A 64 2.86 -7.40 -3.60
C ILE A 64 2.58 -8.56 -2.67
N ALA A 65 1.79 -8.32 -1.64
CA ALA A 65 1.36 -9.33 -0.68
C ALA A 65 -0.18 -9.44 -0.70
N ASP A 66 -0.70 -10.66 -0.59
CA ASP A 66 -2.12 -10.87 -0.30
C ASP A 66 -2.35 -10.57 1.18
N ARG A 67 -3.23 -9.62 1.48
CA ARG A 67 -3.55 -9.21 2.87
C ARG A 67 -4.32 -10.29 3.64
N GLY A 68 -4.95 -11.24 2.94
CA GLY A 68 -5.88 -12.20 3.52
C GLY A 68 -7.16 -11.54 4.07
N ARG A 69 -8.07 -12.35 4.60
CA ARG A 69 -9.22 -11.81 5.36
C ARG A 69 -8.74 -11.39 6.75
N ALA A 70 -9.25 -10.26 7.24
CA ALA A 70 -8.98 -9.77 8.59
C ALA A 70 -10.24 -9.09 9.16
N LYS A 71 -10.46 -9.22 10.46
CA LYS A 71 -11.56 -8.60 11.21
C LYS A 71 -11.11 -7.39 12.04
N SER A 72 -9.81 -7.16 12.16
CA SER A 72 -9.24 -5.98 12.79
C SER A 72 -8.02 -5.46 12.04
N LEU A 73 -7.56 -4.26 12.41
CA LEU A 73 -6.34 -3.66 11.87
C LEU A 73 -5.11 -4.47 12.27
N GLU A 74 -5.07 -4.93 13.51
CA GLU A 74 -3.97 -5.71 14.09
C GLU A 74 -3.82 -7.05 13.38
N GLU A 75 -4.94 -7.74 13.11
CA GLU A 75 -4.95 -8.99 12.35
C GLU A 75 -4.46 -8.77 10.90
N ALA A 76 -4.91 -7.68 10.25
CA ALA A 76 -4.46 -7.34 8.90
C ALA A 76 -2.94 -7.03 8.85
N ALA A 77 -2.44 -6.30 9.84
CA ALA A 77 -1.02 -5.97 9.94
C ALA A 77 -0.16 -7.22 10.21
N ALA A 78 -0.63 -8.10 11.10
CA ALA A 78 0.01 -9.38 11.38
C ALA A 78 0.08 -10.29 10.14
N ASN A 79 -0.99 -10.35 9.33
CA ASN A 79 -0.98 -11.10 8.07
C ASN A 79 0.10 -10.62 7.09
N LEU A 80 0.40 -9.32 7.13
CA LEU A 80 1.40 -8.67 6.29
C LEU A 80 2.80 -8.62 6.93
N GLY A 81 2.95 -9.05 8.19
CA GLY A 81 4.22 -8.98 8.93
C GLY A 81 4.69 -7.55 9.25
N ILE A 82 3.76 -6.61 9.39
CA ILE A 82 4.04 -5.18 9.65
C ILE A 82 3.33 -4.68 10.91
N GLU A 83 3.67 -3.49 11.37
CA GLU A 83 2.96 -2.81 12.45
C GLU A 83 1.67 -2.14 11.97
N PRO A 84 0.60 -2.05 12.79
CA PRO A 84 -0.66 -1.38 12.43
C PRO A 84 -0.54 0.04 11.86
N ARG A 85 0.48 0.79 12.30
CA ARG A 85 0.77 2.16 11.83
C ARG A 85 1.31 2.22 10.39
N GLU A 86 1.85 1.11 9.89
CA GLU A 86 2.45 1.01 8.56
C GLU A 86 1.39 0.79 7.47
N ILE A 87 0.20 0.32 7.87
CA ILE A 87 -0.98 0.35 7.01
C ILE A 87 -1.43 1.80 6.85
N VAL A 88 -1.66 2.24 5.62
CA VAL A 88 -2.11 3.61 5.33
C VAL A 88 -3.56 3.60 4.83
N LYS A 89 -4.40 4.43 5.44
CA LYS A 89 -5.74 4.75 4.97
C LYS A 89 -5.65 5.94 4.01
N SER A 90 -6.35 5.86 2.90
CA SER A 90 -6.56 6.97 1.98
C SER A 90 -7.98 7.51 2.13
N LEU A 91 -8.13 8.80 2.46
CA LEU A 91 -9.42 9.48 2.52
C LEU A 91 -9.51 10.54 1.44
N VAL A 92 -10.63 10.58 0.72
CA VAL A 92 -10.96 11.66 -0.21
C VAL A 92 -11.70 12.75 0.53
N VAL A 93 -11.20 13.98 0.51
CA VAL A 93 -11.79 15.14 1.18
C VAL A 93 -12.16 16.19 0.14
N ARG A 94 -13.40 16.68 0.18
CA ARG A 94 -13.85 17.77 -0.68
C ARG A 94 -13.41 19.11 -0.09
N HIS A 95 -12.76 19.90 -0.93
CA HIS A 95 -12.38 21.27 -0.64
C HIS A 95 -13.50 22.24 -1.07
N PRO A 96 -13.69 23.40 -0.39
CA PRO A 96 -14.77 24.33 -0.72
C PRO A 96 -14.73 24.91 -2.14
N ASP A 97 -13.55 25.00 -2.77
CA ASP A 97 -13.39 25.47 -4.15
C ASP A 97 -13.80 24.44 -5.21
N GLY A 98 -14.28 23.26 -4.79
CA GLY A 98 -14.69 22.19 -5.69
C GLY A 98 -13.60 21.17 -6.00
N SER A 99 -12.36 21.41 -5.56
CA SER A 99 -11.28 20.43 -5.68
C SER A 99 -11.35 19.33 -4.61
N PHE A 100 -10.51 18.30 -4.75
CA PHE A 100 -10.40 17.19 -3.83
C PHE A 100 -8.97 17.05 -3.31
N LEU A 101 -8.85 16.57 -2.08
CA LEU A 101 -7.60 16.26 -1.42
C LEU A 101 -7.59 14.77 -1.06
N PHE A 102 -6.42 14.14 -1.18
CA PHE A 102 -6.16 12.85 -0.54
C PHE A 102 -5.46 13.05 0.79
N ALA A 103 -6.05 12.52 1.86
CA ALA A 103 -5.41 12.43 3.16
C ALA A 103 -4.93 11.00 3.40
N LEU A 104 -3.61 10.82 3.44
CA LEU A 104 -2.95 9.56 3.81
C LEU A 104 -2.73 9.54 5.33
N ILE A 105 -3.28 8.52 5.99
CA ILE A 105 -3.33 8.46 7.46
C ILE A 105 -2.86 7.07 7.92
N PRO A 106 -1.90 6.98 8.85
CA PRO A 106 -1.55 5.72 9.49
C PRO A 106 -2.78 4.99 10.07
N GLY A 107 -2.78 3.66 10.00
CA GLY A 107 -3.91 2.81 10.35
C GLY A 107 -4.34 2.99 11.81
N ASP A 108 -3.38 3.23 12.70
CA ASP A 108 -3.55 3.48 14.13
C ASP A 108 -4.00 4.91 14.48
N ARG A 109 -4.21 5.77 13.48
CA ARG A 109 -4.59 7.18 13.66
C ARG A 109 -5.93 7.53 13.05
N GLN A 110 -6.44 8.66 13.50
CA GLN A 110 -7.62 9.32 12.98
C GLN A 110 -7.28 10.71 12.47
N ILE A 111 -8.04 11.18 11.48
CA ILE A 111 -7.90 12.53 10.94
C ILE A 111 -8.23 13.58 12.01
N SER A 112 -7.36 14.56 12.18
CA SER A 112 -7.68 15.76 12.96
C SER A 112 -8.22 16.84 12.02
N TRP A 113 -9.54 16.91 11.91
CA TRP A 113 -10.21 17.92 11.08
C TRP A 113 -9.78 19.37 11.40
N PRO A 114 -9.58 19.79 12.67
CA PRO A 114 -9.05 21.12 12.95
C PRO A 114 -7.65 21.35 12.40
N LYS A 115 -6.75 20.36 12.50
CA LYS A 115 -5.38 20.48 11.97
C LYS A 115 -5.38 20.52 10.44
N LEU A 116 -6.18 19.67 9.79
CA LEU A 116 -6.27 19.67 8.32
C LEU A 116 -6.84 20.99 7.79
N ARG A 117 -7.94 21.48 8.39
CA ARG A 117 -8.53 22.78 8.05
C ARG A 117 -7.53 23.93 8.15
N ARG A 118 -6.78 23.97 9.26
CA ARG A 118 -5.72 24.97 9.46
C ARG A 118 -4.60 24.83 8.43
N LEU A 119 -4.17 23.61 8.12
CA LEU A 119 -3.11 23.35 7.15
C LEU A 119 -3.47 23.83 5.74
N VAL A 120 -4.73 23.63 5.32
CA VAL A 120 -5.19 24.03 3.98
C VAL A 120 -5.81 25.42 3.94
N GLY A 121 -5.89 26.13 5.07
CA GLY A 121 -6.34 27.51 5.13
C GLY A 121 -7.85 27.71 4.97
N VAL A 122 -8.68 26.75 5.38
CA VAL A 122 -10.16 26.84 5.25
C VAL A 122 -10.90 26.62 6.56
N ASN A 123 -12.12 27.16 6.63
CA ASN A 123 -12.98 27.02 7.81
C ASN A 123 -13.78 25.70 7.83
N ARG A 124 -14.03 25.10 6.65
CA ARG A 124 -14.85 23.88 6.51
C ARG A 124 -14.24 22.94 5.47
N LEU A 125 -14.27 21.65 5.80
CA LEU A 125 -13.99 20.54 4.90
C LEU A 125 -15.10 19.51 5.10
N SER A 126 -15.32 18.65 4.10
CA SER A 126 -16.31 17.58 4.18
C SER A 126 -15.84 16.36 3.40
N MET A 127 -16.30 15.18 3.81
CA MET A 127 -16.22 14.01 2.95
C MET A 127 -17.23 14.16 1.80
N PRO A 128 -16.85 13.84 0.55
CA PRO A 128 -17.83 13.75 -0.53
C PRO A 128 -18.74 12.52 -0.36
N PRO A 129 -19.92 12.54 -0.98
CA PRO A 129 -20.70 11.33 -1.23
C PRO A 129 -19.87 10.25 -1.95
N ALA A 130 -20.26 8.98 -1.84
CA ALA A 130 -19.44 7.88 -2.35
C ALA A 130 -19.36 7.89 -3.88
N GLU A 131 -20.47 8.19 -4.55
CA GLU A 131 -20.59 8.36 -5.99
C GLU A 131 -19.70 9.50 -6.50
N VAL A 132 -19.66 10.64 -5.81
CA VAL A 132 -18.78 11.76 -6.17
C VAL A 132 -17.30 11.38 -5.98
N ALA A 133 -16.98 10.60 -4.96
CA ALA A 133 -15.61 10.11 -4.76
C ALA A 133 -15.21 9.11 -5.86
N LEU A 134 -16.12 8.23 -6.27
CA LEU A 134 -15.91 7.29 -7.36
C LEU A 134 -15.67 8.03 -8.67
N ASP A 135 -16.52 9.01 -9.02
CA ASP A 135 -16.35 9.81 -10.23
C ASP A 135 -15.02 10.56 -10.25
N ALA A 136 -14.59 11.08 -9.09
CA ALA A 136 -13.35 11.83 -8.97
C ALA A 136 -12.08 10.96 -8.99
N THR A 137 -12.15 9.70 -8.57
CA THR A 137 -10.95 8.87 -8.31
C THR A 137 -10.88 7.59 -9.14
N GLY A 138 -12.01 7.09 -9.62
CA GLY A 138 -12.14 5.76 -10.20
C GLY A 138 -12.14 4.61 -9.20
N TYR A 139 -12.14 4.89 -7.89
CA TYR A 139 -12.15 3.86 -6.83
C TYR A 139 -13.42 3.94 -5.97
N GLU A 140 -14.00 2.77 -5.72
CA GLU A 140 -15.13 2.67 -4.79
C GLU A 140 -14.67 2.91 -3.34
N ARG A 141 -15.62 3.24 -2.47
CA ARG A 141 -15.31 3.36 -1.05
C ARG A 141 -14.99 1.98 -0.47
N GLY A 142 -13.78 1.82 0.08
CA GLY A 142 -13.38 0.61 0.80
C GLY A 142 -12.70 -0.45 -0.08
N THR A 143 -12.27 -0.08 -1.29
CA THR A 143 -11.33 -0.85 -2.11
C THR A 143 -9.93 -0.81 -1.51
#